data_AF-A0A6V8CX98-F1
#
_entry.id   AF-A0A6V8CX98-F1
#
_cell.length_a   1.000
_cell.length_b   1.000
_cell.length_c   1.000
_cell.angle_alpha   90.00
_cell.angle_beta   90.00
_cell.angle_gamma   90.00
#
_symmetry.space_group_name_H-M   'P 1'
#
loop_
_entity.id
_entity.type
_entity.pdbx_description
1 polymer ?
#
loop_
_entity_poly.entity_id
_entity_poly.type
_entity_poly.pdbx_seq_one_letter_code
_entity_poly.pdbx_strand_id
1 'polypeptide(L)'
;MTVRVSRRARRFLRRIQKSREIPDLQVIANEIQNEVDARNISYEEANQLGNQIQNRADMIDVEGLVYAISDRDTYRRTLEIYLKDGLLTRTEQMLLWDERRKLGLTQEEHDRLIDKLIALYRSQGRSIRIQGPSGGDS
;
A
#
# COMPACT_ATOMS: atom_id res chain seq x y z
N MET A 1 9.52 -2.84 24.36
CA MET A 1 8.38 -3.71 24.72
C MET A 1 8.09 -4.61 23.53
N THR A 2 8.28 -5.92 23.67
CA THR A 2 7.92 -6.89 22.63
C THR A 2 6.42 -7.13 22.70
N VAL A 3 5.66 -6.54 21.77
CA VAL A 3 4.22 -6.81 21.61
C VAL A 3 4.07 -8.30 21.32
N ARG A 4 3.45 -9.04 22.25
CA ARG A 4 3.22 -10.49 22.07
C ARG A 4 2.14 -10.66 21.01
N VAL A 5 2.56 -10.99 19.79
CA VAL A 5 1.67 -11.33 18.67
C VAL A 5 0.65 -12.39 19.11
N SER A 6 -0.64 -12.09 18.94
CA SER A 6 -1.72 -12.97 19.34
C SER A 6 -1.64 -14.33 18.64
N ARG A 7 -2.30 -15.35 19.22
CA ARG A 7 -2.38 -16.68 18.58
C ARG A 7 -3.02 -16.61 17.19
N ARG A 8 -3.99 -15.70 17.02
CA ARG A 8 -4.71 -15.47 15.77
C ARG A 8 -3.81 -14.81 14.73
N ALA A 9 -3.10 -13.73 15.09
CA ALA A 9 -2.13 -13.09 14.21
C ALA A 9 -1.01 -14.06 13.76
N ARG A 10 -0.51 -14.91 14.67
CA ARG A 10 0.48 -15.96 14.31
C ARG A 10 -0.07 -16.98 13.29
N ARG A 11 -1.38 -17.27 13.28
CA ARG A 11 -1.99 -18.16 12.28
C ARG A 11 -1.98 -17.51 10.90
N PHE A 12 -2.32 -16.23 10.82
CA PHE A 12 -2.23 -15.48 9.56
C PHE A 12 -0.80 -15.38 9.05
N LEU A 13 0.16 -15.03 9.93
CA LEU A 13 1.57 -14.94 9.54
C LEU A 13 2.07 -16.23 8.87
N ARG A 14 1.74 -17.40 9.42
CA ARG A 14 2.10 -18.69 8.81
C ARG A 14 1.45 -18.93 7.45
N ARG A 15 0.23 -18.43 7.24
CA ARG A 15 -0.46 -18.55 5.94
C ARG A 15 0.15 -17.62 4.91
N ILE A 16 0.45 -16.37 5.31
CA ILE A 16 1.13 -15.38 4.47
C ILE A 16 2.45 -15.97 3.95
N GLN A 17 3.31 -16.47 4.85
CA GLN A 17 4.61 -17.07 4.49
C GLN A 17 4.50 -18.26 3.53
N LYS A 18 3.38 -19.00 3.56
CA LYS A 18 3.16 -20.17 2.71
C LYS A 18 2.48 -19.84 1.38
N SER A 19 1.82 -18.69 1.29
CA SER A 19 1.13 -18.25 0.08
C SER A 19 2.10 -18.15 -1.09
N ARG A 20 1.66 -18.54 -2.29
CA ARG A 20 2.46 -18.51 -3.53
C ARG A 20 1.85 -17.66 -4.63
N GLU A 21 0.63 -17.17 -4.43
CA GLU A 21 -0.10 -16.41 -5.43
C GLU A 21 -0.69 -15.13 -4.81
N ILE A 22 -0.81 -14.08 -5.63
CA ILE A 22 -1.40 -12.79 -5.21
C ILE A 22 -2.87 -12.96 -4.76
N PRO A 23 -3.74 -13.73 -5.45
CA PRO A 23 -5.12 -13.94 -5.00
C PRO A 23 -5.22 -14.53 -3.58
N ASP A 24 -4.36 -15.49 -3.24
CA ASP A 24 -4.32 -16.08 -1.90
C ASP A 24 -3.97 -15.04 -0.83
N LEU A 25 -3.02 -14.14 -1.12
CA LEU A 25 -2.68 -13.04 -0.23
C LEU A 25 -3.83 -12.06 -0.04
N GLN A 26 -4.58 -11.77 -1.11
CA GLN A 26 -5.77 -10.91 -1.02
C GLN A 26 -6.87 -11.54 -0.16
N VAL A 27 -7.08 -12.86 -0.26
CA VAL A 27 -8.03 -13.57 0.62
C VAL A 27 -7.60 -13.45 2.08
N ILE A 28 -6.31 -13.63 2.38
CA ILE A 28 -5.79 -13.47 3.74
C ILE A 28 -5.97 -12.02 4.23
N ALA A 29 -5.72 -11.02 3.38
CA ALA A 29 -5.91 -9.61 3.72
C ALA A 29 -7.37 -9.29 4.08
N ASN A 30 -8.32 -9.81 3.29
CA ASN A 30 -9.75 -9.65 3.53
C ASN A 30 -10.18 -10.31 4.84
N GLU A 31 -9.66 -11.49 5.15
CA GLU A 31 -9.92 -12.15 6.43
C GLU A 31 -9.38 -11.32 7.61
N ILE A 32 -8.16 -10.77 7.51
CA ILE A 32 -7.59 -9.90 8.55
C ILE A 32 -8.48 -8.67 8.78
N GLN A 33 -8.97 -8.04 7.71
CA GLN A 33 -9.92 -6.91 7.82
C GLN A 33 -11.17 -7.31 8.62
N ASN A 34 -11.78 -8.45 8.29
CA ASN A 34 -12.95 -8.95 9.04
C ASN A 34 -12.65 -9.17 10.53
N GLU A 35 -11.44 -9.62 10.87
CA GLU A 35 -11.03 -9.80 12.27
C GLU A 35 -10.82 -8.47 13.01
N VAL A 36 -10.33 -7.44 12.32
CA VAL A 36 -10.23 -6.08 12.88
C VAL A 36 -11.63 -5.53 13.14
N ASP A 37 -12.53 -5.67 12.16
CA ASP A 37 -13.91 -5.16 12.24
C ASP A 37 -14.67 -5.86 13.38
N ALA A 38 -14.44 -7.16 13.56
CA ALA A 38 -14.96 -7.94 14.68
C ALA A 38 -14.24 -7.69 16.02
N ARG A 39 -13.22 -6.82 16.05
CA ARG A 39 -12.38 -6.52 17.23
C ARG A 39 -11.65 -7.73 17.81
N ASN A 40 -11.36 -8.74 16.98
CA ASN A 40 -10.64 -9.96 17.37
C ASN A 40 -9.11 -9.81 17.29
N ILE A 41 -8.62 -8.84 16.51
CA ILE A 41 -7.21 -8.44 16.44
C ILE A 41 -7.13 -6.91 16.46
N SER A 42 -6.02 -6.35 16.95
CA SER A 42 -5.84 -4.90 16.95
C SER A 42 -5.49 -4.38 15.55
N TYR A 43 -5.70 -3.07 15.33
CA TYR A 43 -5.24 -2.41 14.12
C TYR A 43 -3.71 -2.51 13.96
N GLU A 44 -2.95 -2.42 15.06
CA GLU A 44 -1.49 -2.56 15.04
C GLU A 44 -1.07 -3.96 14.58
N GLU A 45 -1.72 -5.02 15.09
CA GLU A 45 -1.44 -6.39 14.63
C GLU A 45 -1.81 -6.57 13.15
N ALA A 46 -2.93 -5.99 12.72
CA ALA A 46 -3.36 -6.05 11.33
C ALA A 46 -2.39 -5.30 10.40
N ASN A 47 -1.92 -4.12 10.80
CA ASN A 47 -0.90 -3.35 10.08
C ASN A 47 0.40 -4.16 9.94
N GLN A 48 0.88 -4.78 11.03
CA GLN A 48 2.04 -5.66 10.99
C GLN A 48 1.85 -6.83 10.02
N LEU A 49 0.68 -7.49 10.04
CA LEU A 49 0.38 -8.59 9.12
C LEU A 49 0.26 -8.10 7.67
N GLY A 50 -0.36 -6.95 7.43
CA GLY A 50 -0.47 -6.39 6.09
C GLY A 50 0.87 -5.98 5.52
N ASN A 51 1.79 -5.44 6.33
CA ASN A 51 3.17 -5.19 5.91
C ASN A 51 3.87 -6.51 5.49
N GLN A 52 3.62 -7.62 6.21
CA GLN A 52 4.13 -8.93 5.79
C GLN A 52 3.47 -9.45 4.50
N ILE A 53 2.19 -9.14 4.27
CA ILE A 53 1.50 -9.43 3.02
C ILE A 53 2.15 -8.67 1.86
N GLN A 54 2.42 -7.38 2.01
CA GLN A 54 3.08 -6.56 0.98
C GLN A 54 4.46 -7.12 0.64
N ASN A 55 5.28 -7.43 1.65
CA ASN A 55 6.59 -8.03 1.44
C ASN A 55 6.51 -9.39 0.72
N ARG A 56 5.51 -10.22 1.05
CA ARG A 56 5.31 -11.50 0.38
C ARG A 56 4.81 -11.33 -1.05
N ALA A 57 3.93 -10.36 -1.29
CA ALA A 57 3.42 -10.03 -2.62
C ALA A 57 4.57 -9.63 -3.54
N ASP A 58 5.45 -8.73 -3.07
CA ASP A 58 6.63 -8.30 -3.84
C ASP A 58 7.55 -9.47 -4.23
N MET A 59 7.63 -10.53 -3.42
CA MET A 59 8.41 -11.73 -3.75
C MET A 59 7.73 -12.66 -4.77
N ILE A 60 6.40 -12.58 -4.89
CA ILE A 60 5.61 -13.42 -5.80
C ILE A 60 5.48 -12.73 -7.16
N ASP A 61 5.07 -11.46 -7.13
CA ASP A 61 4.86 -10.62 -8.29
C ASP A 61 5.06 -9.16 -7.86
N VAL A 62 6.15 -8.56 -8.33
CA VAL A 62 6.51 -7.16 -8.04
C VAL A 62 5.45 -6.20 -8.59
N GLU A 63 4.71 -6.57 -9.63
CA GLU A 63 3.65 -5.75 -10.23
C GLU A 63 2.28 -5.97 -9.57
N GLY A 64 2.11 -7.06 -8.83
CA GLY A 64 0.89 -7.38 -8.10
C GLY A 64 0.49 -6.28 -7.11
N LEU A 65 -0.82 -6.12 -6.91
CA LEU A 65 -1.39 -5.22 -5.92
C LEU A 65 -2.25 -6.02 -4.94
N VAL A 66 -1.97 -5.87 -3.64
CA VAL A 66 -2.77 -6.47 -2.57
C VAL A 66 -3.26 -5.35 -1.65
N TYR A 67 -4.57 -5.30 -1.44
CA TYR A 67 -5.23 -4.36 -0.54
C TYR A 67 -5.24 -4.96 0.87
N ALA A 68 -4.25 -4.59 1.68
CA ALA A 68 -4.10 -5.06 3.05
C ALA A 68 -3.86 -3.88 3.98
N ILE A 69 -4.47 -3.87 5.18
CA ILE A 69 -4.21 -2.85 6.21
C ILE A 69 -2.69 -2.80 6.46
N SER A 70 -2.02 -1.76 5.99
CA SER A 70 -0.56 -1.65 5.98
C SER A 70 -0.13 -0.20 5.81
N ASP A 71 1.15 0.07 6.04
CA ASP A 71 1.70 1.41 5.81
C ASP A 71 1.67 1.75 4.31
N ARG A 72 1.99 0.77 3.46
CA ARG A 72 1.87 0.90 2.00
C ARG A 72 0.43 1.18 1.56
N ASP A 73 -0.56 0.53 2.17
CA ASP A 73 -1.98 0.78 1.86
C ASP A 73 -2.48 2.13 2.37
N THR A 74 -1.97 2.58 3.53
CA THR A 74 -2.22 3.93 4.04
C THR A 74 -1.70 4.96 3.04
N TYR A 75 -0.47 4.76 2.55
CA TYR A 75 0.14 5.62 1.54
C TYR A 75 -0.60 5.57 0.19
N ARG A 76 -1.00 4.38 -0.26
CA ARG A 76 -1.82 4.17 -1.47
C ARG A 76 -3.10 4.98 -1.42
N ARG A 77 -3.84 4.95 -0.31
CA ARG A 77 -5.08 5.73 -0.14
C ARG A 77 -4.81 7.23 -0.26
N THR A 78 -3.72 7.73 0.32
CA THR A 78 -3.30 9.13 0.17
C THR A 78 -2.97 9.48 -1.28
N LEU A 79 -2.22 8.63 -1.98
CA LEU A 79 -1.95 8.78 -3.42
C LEU A 79 -3.25 8.84 -4.23
N GLU A 80 -4.19 7.93 -3.98
CA GLU A 80 -5.47 7.91 -4.68
C GLU A 80 -6.30 9.19 -4.48
N ILE A 81 -6.22 9.80 -3.30
CA ILE A 81 -6.87 11.08 -3.01
C ILE A 81 -6.26 12.19 -3.87
N TYR A 82 -4.93 12.31 -3.91
CA TYR A 82 -4.25 13.36 -4.69
C TYR A 82 -4.31 13.12 -6.20
N LEU A 83 -4.46 11.87 -6.64
CA LEU A 83 -4.62 11.56 -8.06
C LEU A 83 -6.08 11.72 -8.55
N LYS A 84 -7.03 12.01 -7.67
CA LYS A 84 -8.47 11.97 -7.97
C LYS A 84 -8.89 12.98 -9.04
N ASP A 85 -8.29 14.17 -9.04
CA ASP A 85 -8.61 15.25 -9.98
C ASP A 85 -7.78 15.21 -11.28
N GLY A 86 -6.83 14.28 -11.37
CA GLY A 86 -5.97 14.09 -12.53
C GLY A 86 -4.74 15.01 -12.61
N LEU A 87 -4.47 15.83 -11.58
CA LEU A 87 -3.29 16.68 -11.52
C LEU A 87 -2.59 16.55 -10.16
N LEU A 88 -1.41 15.92 -10.15
CA LEU A 88 -0.58 15.91 -8.96
C LEU A 88 0.26 17.19 -8.84
N THR A 89 -0.21 18.13 -8.02
CA THR A 89 0.44 19.43 -7.81
C THR A 89 1.75 19.30 -7.02
N ARG A 90 2.59 20.34 -7.05
CA ARG A 90 3.83 20.36 -6.25
C ARG A 90 3.59 20.25 -4.75
N THR A 91 2.55 20.92 -4.25
CA THR A 91 2.21 20.86 -2.83
C THR A 91 1.85 19.43 -2.44
N GLU A 92 1.06 18.72 -3.26
CA GLU A 92 0.71 17.32 -3.01
C GLU A 92 1.92 16.39 -3.13
N GLN A 93 2.84 16.64 -4.07
CA GLN A 93 4.11 15.90 -4.15
C GLN A 93 4.95 16.07 -2.88
N MET A 94 5.00 17.28 -2.30
CA MET A 94 5.70 17.54 -1.04
C MET A 94 5.02 16.83 0.14
N LEU A 95 3.68 16.90 0.22
CA LEU A 95 2.91 16.19 1.25
C LEU A 95 3.06 14.66 1.15
N LEU A 96 3.10 14.13 -0.08
CA LEU A 96 3.39 12.72 -0.35
C LEU A 96 4.81 12.34 0.07
N TRP A 97 5.79 13.22 -0.10
CA TRP A 97 7.17 12.98 0.34
C TRP A 97 7.25 12.90 1.87
N ASP A 98 6.58 13.80 2.59
CA ASP A 98 6.51 13.78 4.05
C ASP A 98 5.81 12.52 4.59
N GLU A 99 4.64 12.18 4.03
CA GLU A 99 3.88 11.00 4.45
C GLU A 99 4.65 9.70 4.16
N ARG A 100 5.32 9.61 3.00
CA ARG A 100 6.22 8.50 2.66
C ARG A 100 7.28 8.30 3.73
N ARG A 101 7.95 9.39 4.15
CA ARG A 101 9.00 9.33 5.19
C ARG A 101 8.45 8.92 6.55
N LYS A 102 7.29 9.43 6.93
CA LYS A 102 6.62 9.09 8.18
C LYS A 102 6.27 7.60 8.25
N LEU A 103 5.86 7.01 7.13
CA LEU A 103 5.52 5.60 6.99
C LEU A 103 6.74 4.69 6.73
N GLY A 104 7.94 5.26 6.60
CA GLY A 104 9.17 4.50 6.37
C GLY A 104 9.29 3.87 4.98
N LEU A 105 8.54 4.37 4.00
CA LEU A 105 8.56 3.86 2.63
C LEU A 105 9.75 4.41 1.83
N THR A 106 10.32 3.57 0.98
CA THR A 106 11.42 3.93 0.07
C THR A 106 10.92 4.76 -1.12
N GLN A 107 11.84 5.43 -1.84
CA GLN A 107 11.46 6.17 -3.05
C GLN A 107 10.99 5.18 -4.14
N GLU A 108 11.63 4.02 -4.23
CA GLU A 108 11.31 2.95 -5.18
C GLU A 108 9.93 2.33 -4.92
N GLU A 109 9.49 2.25 -3.66
CA GLU A 109 8.11 1.86 -3.33
C GLU A 109 7.10 2.92 -3.74
N HIS A 110 7.43 4.21 -3.57
CA HIS A 110 6.61 5.30 -4.07
C HIS A 110 6.46 5.23 -5.59
N ASP A 111 7.58 5.21 -6.33
CA ASP A 111 7.61 5.23 -7.80
C ASP A 111 6.80 4.06 -8.38
N ARG A 112 7.00 2.83 -7.86
CA ARG A 112 6.22 1.67 -8.29
C ARG A 112 4.73 1.81 -8.00
N LEU A 113 4.37 2.33 -6.83
CA LEU A 113 2.96 2.45 -6.45
C LEU A 113 2.24 3.54 -7.25
N ILE A 114 2.88 4.69 -7.47
CA ILE A 114 2.29 5.76 -8.28
C ILE A 114 2.15 5.33 -9.74
N ASP A 115 3.14 4.64 -10.32
CA ASP A 115 3.07 4.12 -11.68
C ASP A 115 1.92 3.13 -11.87
N LYS A 116 1.75 2.20 -10.92
CA LYS A 116 0.63 1.25 -10.91
C LYS A 116 -0.73 1.96 -10.86
N LEU A 117 -0.88 2.95 -9.98
CA LEU A 117 -2.13 3.70 -9.85
C LEU A 117 -2.42 4.54 -11.11
N ILE A 118 -1.39 5.14 -11.70
CA ILE A 118 -1.51 5.88 -12.97
C ILE A 118 -1.92 4.95 -14.10
N ALA A 119 -1.29 3.78 -14.23
CA ALA A 119 -1.65 2.77 -15.23
C ALA A 119 -3.11 2.31 -15.05
N LEU A 120 -3.52 2.04 -13.81
CA LEU A 120 -4.90 1.68 -13.48
C LEU A 120 -5.88 2.78 -13.90
N TYR A 121 -5.63 4.05 -13.54
CA TYR A 121 -6.50 5.15 -13.92
C TYR A 121 -6.53 5.42 -15.43
N ARG A 122 -5.40 5.27 -16.13
CA ARG A 122 -5.34 5.35 -17.59
C ARG A 122 -6.18 4.27 -18.26
N SER A 123 -6.15 3.04 -17.74
CA SER A 123 -7.00 1.94 -18.24
C SER A 123 -8.50 2.23 -18.07
N GLN A 124 -8.87 3.09 -17.11
CA GLN A 124 -10.23 3.58 -16.87
C GLN A 124 -10.57 4.86 -17.66
N GLY A 125 -9.71 5.28 -18.59
CA GLY A 125 -9.91 6.47 -19.42
C GLY A 125 -9.59 7.80 -18.73
N ARG A 126 -8.94 7.80 -17.56
CA ARG A 126 -8.53 9.02 -16.86
C ARG A 126 -7.13 9.47 -17.31
N SER A 127 -6.97 10.78 -17.49
CA SER A 127 -5.65 11.40 -17.72
C SER A 127 -5.07 11.87 -16.40
N ILE A 128 -3.90 11.35 -16.03
CA ILE A 128 -3.12 11.82 -14.88
C ILE A 128 -1.91 12.62 -15.37
N ARG A 129 -1.72 13.82 -14.83
CA ARG A 129 -0.55 14.68 -15.06
C ARG A 129 0.17 14.93 -13.74
N ILE A 130 1.49 14.83 -13.75
CA ILE A 130 2.34 15.20 -12.60
C ILE A 130 2.99 16.53 -12.92
N GLN A 131 2.85 17.51 -12.03
CA GLN A 131 3.45 18.83 -12.22
C GLN A 131 4.97 18.74 -12.07
N GLY A 132 5.72 19.01 -13.16
CA GLY A 132 7.18 19.02 -13.11
C GLY A 132 7.77 20.17 -12.28
N PRO A 133 9.06 20.11 -11.94
CA PRO A 133 9.77 21.25 -11.34
C PRO A 133 9.74 22.44 -12.30
N SER A 134 9.51 23.66 -11.79
CA SER A 134 9.53 24.87 -12.63
C SER A 134 10.99 25.14 -13.00
N GLY A 135 11.32 25.07 -14.28
CA GLY A 135 12.61 25.57 -14.78
C GLY A 135 13.03 24.93 -16.09
N GLY A 136 12.63 25.55 -17.22
CA GLY A 136 13.22 25.28 -18.52
C GLY A 136 12.30 25.41 -19.73
N ASP A 137 11.63 26.55 -19.90
CA ASP A 137 11.49 27.07 -21.27
C ASP A 137 12.91 27.48 -21.69
N SER A 138 13.43 26.86 -22.74
CA SER A 138 14.52 27.41 -23.56
C SER A 138 13.91 28.06 -24.79
#